data_AF-A0A2R4BCL6-F1
#
_entry.id   AF-A0A2R4BCL6-F1
#
_cell.length_a   1.000
_cell.length_b   1.000
_cell.length_c   1.000
_cell.angle_alpha   90.00
_cell.angle_beta   90.00
_cell.angle_gamma   90.00
#
_symmetry.space_group_name_H-M   'P 1'
#
loop_
_entity.id
_entity.type
_entity.pdbx_description
1 polymer ?
#
loop_
_entity_poly.entity_id
_entity_poly.type
_entity_poly.pdbx_seq_one_letter_code
_entity_poly.pdbx_strand_id
1 'polypeptide(L)' 'MRGSDIPPPPGYRPTPLATLGQQLVRLGQAMQNPNTKLGELTELVQACGVDLRICDTNKESRS' A
#
# COMPACT_ATOMS: atom_id res chain seq x y z
N MET A 1 -4.58 -1.57 -28.06
CA MET A 1 -4.81 -2.73 -27.18
C MET A 1 -3.88 -2.57 -25.98
N ARG A 2 -4.44 -2.47 -24.77
CA ARG A 2 -3.66 -2.14 -23.55
C ARG A 2 -2.89 -3.38 -23.09
N GLY A 3 -1.56 -3.30 -23.07
CA GLY A 3 -0.67 -4.41 -22.76
C GLY A 3 -0.57 -4.74 -21.27
N SER A 4 -1.68 -5.09 -20.61
CA SER A 4 -1.65 -5.41 -19.16
C SER A 4 -2.53 -6.59 -18.74
N ASP A 5 -3.15 -7.32 -19.67
CA ASP A 5 -4.01 -8.48 -19.36
C ASP A 5 -3.38 -9.80 -19.82
N ILE A 6 -2.05 -9.96 -19.68
CA ILE A 6 -1.45 -11.28 -19.83
C ILE A 6 -1.69 -11.99 -18.49
N PRO A 7 -2.57 -13.02 -18.44
CA PRO A 7 -2.79 -13.75 -17.21
C PRO A 7 -1.46 -14.38 -16.78
N PRO A 8 -1.12 -14.33 -15.48
CA PRO A 8 0.12 -14.92 -14.99
C PRO A 8 0.14 -16.42 -15.34
N PRO A 9 1.28 -16.97 -15.77
CA PRO A 9 1.38 -18.37 -16.13
C PRO A 9 0.94 -19.26 -14.94
N PRO A 10 0.25 -20.39 -15.20
CA PRO A 10 -0.16 -21.31 -14.15
C PRO A 10 1.08 -21.79 -13.39
N GLY A 11 1.13 -21.50 -12.08
CA GLY A 11 2.29 -21.76 -11.22
C GLY A 11 3.11 -20.52 -10.82
N TYR A 12 2.69 -19.30 -11.21
CA TYR A 12 3.29 -18.08 -10.70
C TYR A 12 3.03 -17.95 -9.20
N ARG A 13 4.01 -18.36 -8.38
CA ARG A 13 4.02 -18.10 -6.94
C ARG A 13 4.69 -16.75 -6.76
N PRO A 14 3.96 -15.69 -6.35
CA PRO A 14 4.57 -14.41 -6.11
C PRO A 14 5.66 -14.58 -5.07
N THR A 15 6.84 -14.03 -5.36
CA THR A 15 7.92 -14.00 -4.38
C THR A 15 7.46 -13.17 -3.17
N PRO A 16 8.06 -13.36 -1.99
CA PRO A 16 7.78 -12.50 -0.84
C PRO A 16 7.93 -11.01 -1.19
N LEU A 17 8.93 -10.66 -2.03
CA LEU A 17 9.14 -9.31 -2.53
C LEU A 17 8.00 -8.83 -3.45
N ALA A 18 7.53 -9.67 -4.37
CA ALA A 18 6.40 -9.32 -5.24
C ALA A 18 5.11 -9.10 -4.43
N THR A 19 4.90 -9.94 -3.41
CA THR A 19 3.77 -9.82 -2.49
C THR A 19 3.83 -8.51 -1.71
N LEU A 20 5.01 -8.18 -1.16
CA LEU A 20 5.27 -6.91 -0.48
C LEU A 20 5.02 -5.71 -1.41
N GLY A 21 5.53 -5.76 -2.64
CA GLY A 21 5.32 -4.71 -3.64
C GLY A 21 3.84 -4.48 -3.93
N GLN A 22 3.03 -5.53 -4.06
CA GLN A 22 1.58 -5.41 -4.24
C GLN A 22 0.89 -4.78 -3.02
N GLN A 23 1.33 -5.12 -1.81
CA GLN A 23 0.77 -4.54 -0.59
C GLN A 23 1.14 -3.06 -0.46
N LEU A 24 2.36 -2.67 -0.82
CA LEU A 24 2.79 -1.27 -0.87
C LEU A 24 1.99 -0.43 -1.88
N VAL A 25 1.70 -0.99 -3.06
CA VAL A 25 0.86 -0.32 -4.07
C VAL A 25 -0.56 -0.09 -3.51
N ARG A 26 -1.16 -1.11 -2.89
CA ARG A 26 -2.48 -0.98 -2.25
C ARG A 26 -2.46 0.03 -1.12
N LEU A 27 -1.41 0.03 -0.30
CA LEU A 27 -1.24 1.00 0.78
C LEU A 27 -1.18 2.43 0.24
N GLY A 28 -0.40 2.68 -0.81
CA GLY A 28 -0.32 4.00 -1.46
C GLY A 28 -1.67 4.46 -2.02
N GLN A 29 -2.41 3.57 -2.68
CA GLN A 29 -3.76 3.87 -3.19
C GLN A 29 -4.74 4.17 -2.06
N ALA A 30 -4.68 3.38 -0.99
CA ALA A 30 -5.48 3.56 0.22
C ALA A 30 -5.18 4.92 0.86
N MET A 31 -3.92 5.33 0.95
CA MET A 31 -3.52 6.66 1.47
C MET A 31 -3.98 7.82 0.59
N GLN A 32 -4.02 7.63 -0.73
CA GLN A 32 -4.48 8.67 -1.66
C GLN A 32 -6.00 8.84 -1.65
N ASN A 33 -6.74 7.83 -1.18
CA ASN A 33 -8.19 7.86 -1.18
C ASN A 33 -8.72 8.46 0.15
N PRO A 34 -9.38 9.63 0.12
CA PRO A 34 -9.81 10.36 1.32
C PRO A 34 -10.92 9.63 2.11
N ASN A 35 -11.56 8.63 1.50
CA ASN A 35 -12.58 7.80 2.13
C ASN A 35 -12.01 6.55 2.80
N THR A 36 -10.71 6.29 2.65
CA THR A 36 -10.07 5.13 3.26
C THR A 36 -10.01 5.31 4.76
N LYS A 37 -10.53 4.30 5.48
CA LYS A 37 -10.51 4.30 6.94
C LYS A 37 -9.12 3.97 7.46
N LEU A 38 -8.76 4.56 8.60
CA LEU A 38 -7.50 4.26 9.30
C LEU A 38 -7.34 2.76 9.61
N GLY A 39 -8.44 2.03 9.81
CA GLY A 39 -8.45 0.58 10.00
C GLY A 39 -7.89 -0.18 8.80
N GLU A 40 -8.34 0.14 7.58
CA GLU A 40 -7.85 -0.49 6.35
C GLU A 40 -6.38 -0.16 6.08
N LEU A 41 -5.97 1.07 6.40
CA LEU A 41 -4.56 1.47 6.35
C LEU A 41 -3.72 0.64 7.33
N THR A 42 -4.21 0.46 8.56
CA THR A 42 -3.50 -0.31 9.60
C THR A 42 -3.34 -1.77 9.19
N GLU A 43 -4.37 -2.38 8.61
CA GLU A 43 -4.30 -3.76 8.11
C GLU A 43 -3.30 -3.89 6.96
N LEU A 44 -3.27 -2.94 6.03
CA LEU A 44 -2.32 -2.94 4.91
C LEU A 44 -0.86 -2.76 5.38
N VAL A 45 -0.65 -1.92 6.38
CA VAL A 45 0.67 -1.67 7.01
C VAL A 45 1.16 -2.92 7.73
N GLN A 46 0.30 -3.54 8.53
CA GLN A 46 0.61 -4.81 9.20
C GLN A 46 0.94 -5.90 8.20
N ALA A 47 0.19 -5.98 7.10
CA ALA A 47 0.41 -6.96 6.05
C ALA A 47 1.75 -6.75 5.33
N CYS A 48 2.22 -5.51 5.19
CA CYS A 48 3.55 -5.18 4.68
C CYS A 48 4.69 -5.50 5.68
N GLY A 49 4.39 -5.73 6.96
CA GLY A 49 5.42 -5.87 8.01
C GLY A 49 6.25 -4.60 8.24
N VAL A 50 5.72 -3.44 7.86
CA VAL A 50 6.36 -2.13 8.05
C VAL A 50 5.62 -1.38 9.13
N ASP A 51 6.34 -0.56 9.91
CA ASP A 51 5.72 0.32 10.88
C ASP A 51 5.40 1.67 10.20
N LEU A 52 4.12 1.96 9.98
CA LEU A 52 3.71 3.22 9.35
C LEU A 52 3.55 4.31 10.40
N ARG A 53 4.56 5.17 10.49
CA ARG A 53 4.47 6.39 11.29
C ARG A 53 3.96 7.53 10.43
N ILE A 54 2.69 7.89 10.59
CA ILE A 54 2.15 9.11 10.00
C ILE A 54 2.68 10.29 10.82
N CYS A 55 3.75 10.90 10.33
CA CYS A 55 4.24 12.16 10.86
C CYS A 55 3.40 13.28 10.22
N ASP A 56 2.51 13.87 11.00
CA ASP A 56 1.88 15.12 10.60
C ASP A 56 2.98 16.19 10.46
N THR A 57 3.22 16.64 9.23
CA THR A 57 4.19 17.70 8.95
C THR A 57 3.65 19.09 9.26
N ASN A 58 2.43 19.23 9.81
CA ASN A 58 1.94 20.50 10.34
C ASN A 58 2.44 20.70 11.78
N LYS A 59 3.77 20.74 11.91
CA LYS A 59 4.44 21.41 13.03
C LYS A 59 4.85 22.82 12.60
N GLU A 60 3.93 23.58 12.02
CA GLU A 60 4.08 25.02 11.75
C GLU A 60 2.77 25.71 12.16
N SER A 61 2.49 25.72 13.46
CA SER A 61 1.50 26.61 14.04
C SER A 61 2.16 27.38 15.18
N ARG A 62 2.63 28.56 14.79
CA ARG A 62 2.73 29.80 15.57
C ARG A 62 3.50 29.75 16.89
N SER A 63 4.60 30.49 16.92
CA SER A 63 4.77 31.50 17.97
C SER A 63 5.44 32.75 17.42
#